data_AF-A0A2G2YJA1-F1
#
_entry.id   AF-A0A2G2YJA1-F1
#
_cell.length_a   1.000
_cell.length_b   1.000
_cell.length_c   1.000
_cell.angle_alpha   90.00
_cell.angle_beta   90.00
_cell.angle_gamma   90.00
#
_symmetry.space_group_name_H-M   'P 1'
#
loop_
_entity.id
_entity.type
_entity.pdbx_description
1 polymer ?
#
loop_
_entity_poly.entity_id
_entity_poly.type
_entity_poly.pdbx_seq_one_letter_code
_entity_poly.pdbx_strand_id
1 'polypeptide(L)'
;MFDVLFQENLPQQLNGSLDCGVYMVTYAECLSYGHKILATEFDPNALRTRYAATLWDYGTRKQELNAHSDVEAPLRPPRQSRITSVAEVFDV
;
A
#
# COMPACT_ATOMS: atom_id res chain seq x y z
N MET A 1 -10.89 -25.29 -10.27
CA MET A 1 -10.69 -24.22 -11.26
C MET A 1 -10.49 -22.94 -10.48
N PHE A 2 -9.41 -22.20 -10.72
CA PHE A 2 -9.18 -20.91 -10.08
C PHE A 2 -9.23 -19.83 -11.14
N ASP A 3 -9.79 -18.67 -10.81
CA ASP A 3 -9.81 -17.53 -11.70
C ASP A 3 -8.46 -16.82 -11.66
N VAL A 4 -7.86 -16.61 -12.84
CA VAL A 4 -6.61 -15.87 -13.00
C VAL A 4 -6.96 -14.49 -13.54
N LEU A 5 -6.61 -13.46 -12.78
CA LEU A 5 -6.78 -12.07 -13.18
C LEU A 5 -5.44 -11.51 -13.66
N PHE A 6 -5.43 -10.97 -14.88
CA PHE A 6 -4.28 -10.26 -15.43
C PHE A 6 -4.43 -8.77 -15.15
N GLN A 7 -3.43 -8.19 -14.49
CA GLN A 7 -3.37 -6.76 -14.21
C GLN A 7 -2.27 -6.13 -15.06
N GLU A 8 -2.64 -5.25 -15.98
CA GLU A 8 -1.73 -4.54 -16.87
C GLU A 8 -1.33 -3.17 -16.28
N ASN A 9 -0.29 -2.56 -16.86
CA ASN A 9 0.16 -1.20 -16.54
C ASN A 9 0.57 -0.99 -15.07
N LEU A 10 1.00 -2.07 -14.43
CA LEU A 10 1.57 -2.02 -13.11
C LEU A 10 2.99 -1.40 -13.17
N PRO A 11 3.30 -0.43 -12.28
CA PRO A 11 4.60 0.20 -12.27
C PRO A 11 5.67 -0.84 -11.93
N GLN A 12 6.69 -0.98 -12.78
CA GLN A 12 7.78 -1.93 -12.58
C GLN A 12 9.01 -1.24 -12.02
N GLN A 13 9.70 -1.92 -11.09
CA GLN A 13 10.95 -1.43 -10.56
C GLN A 13 12.04 -1.44 -11.64
N LEU A 14 12.77 -0.33 -11.78
CA LEU A 14 13.98 -0.25 -12.60
C LEU A 14 15.08 -1.16 -12.05
N ASN A 15 15.89 -1.73 -12.94
CA ASN A 15 17.04 -2.53 -12.54
C ASN A 15 18.01 -1.71 -11.67
N GLY A 16 18.45 -2.27 -10.54
CA GLY A 16 19.34 -1.60 -9.59
C GLY A 16 18.64 -0.76 -8.52
N SER A 17 17.32 -0.57 -8.56
CA SER A 17 16.57 0.04 -7.45
C SER A 17 16.44 -0.93 -6.25
N LEU A 18 16.47 -0.37 -5.05
CA LEU A 18 16.34 -1.06 -3.76
C LEU A 18 14.91 -0.98 -3.19
N ASP A 19 13.93 -0.61 -4.00
CA ASP A 19 12.56 -0.33 -3.56
C ASP A 19 11.62 -1.53 -3.76
N CYS A 20 12.15 -2.75 -3.88
CA CYS A 20 11.36 -3.90 -4.33
C CYS A 20 10.21 -4.19 -3.36
N GLY A 21 10.45 -3.96 -2.06
CA GLY A 21 9.43 -4.05 -1.02
C GLY A 21 8.30 -3.03 -1.21
N VAL A 22 8.61 -1.81 -1.66
CA VAL A 22 7.59 -0.78 -1.93
C VAL A 22 6.64 -1.27 -3.04
N TYR A 23 7.19 -1.74 -4.16
CA TYR A 23 6.40 -2.28 -5.27
C TYR A 23 5.56 -3.49 -4.84
N MET A 24 6.13 -4.44 -4.09
CA MET A 24 5.41 -5.62 -3.60
C MET A 24 4.24 -5.26 -2.68
N VAL A 25 4.46 -4.32 -1.77
CA VAL A 25 3.42 -3.87 -0.84
C VAL A 25 2.29 -3.17 -1.59
N THR A 26 2.60 -2.36 -2.60
CA THR A 26 1.58 -1.72 -3.45
C THR A 26 0.77 -2.74 -4.22
N TYR A 27 1.37 -3.81 -4.75
CA TYR A 27 0.63 -4.91 -5.39
C TYR A 27 -0.30 -5.63 -4.42
N ALA A 28 0.18 -5.97 -3.23
CA ALA A 28 -0.64 -6.59 -2.21
C ALA A 28 -1.83 -5.70 -1.81
N GLU A 29 -1.61 -4.39 -1.69
CA GLU A 29 -2.66 -3.40 -1.41
C GLU A 29 -3.71 -3.38 -2.53
N CYS A 30 -3.28 -3.46 -3.79
CA CYS A 30 -4.20 -3.45 -4.93
C CYS A 30 -5.06 -4.69 -5.01
N LEU A 31 -4.47 -5.86 -4.80
CA LEU A 31 -5.19 -7.12 -4.76
C LEU A 31 -6.14 -7.19 -3.55
N SER A 32 -5.75 -6.62 -2.41
CA SER A 32 -6.56 -6.67 -1.19
C SER A 32 -7.78 -5.73 -1.25
N TYR A 33 -7.64 -4.57 -1.88
CA TYR A 33 -8.66 -3.51 -1.87
C TYR A 33 -9.27 -3.20 -3.24
N GLY A 34 -8.96 -4.00 -4.27
CA GLY A 34 -9.42 -3.77 -5.64
C GLY A 34 -8.96 -2.44 -6.24
N HIS A 35 -7.85 -1.89 -5.74
CA HIS A 35 -7.32 -0.62 -6.21
C HIS A 35 -6.64 -0.79 -7.57
N LYS A 36 -6.97 0.08 -8.52
CA LYS A 36 -6.19 0.22 -9.76
C LYS A 36 -5.03 1.18 -9.46
N ILE A 37 -3.79 0.71 -9.57
CA ILE A 37 -2.64 1.61 -9.65
C ILE A 37 -2.56 2.12 -11.08
N LEU A 38 -2.65 3.42 -11.25
CA LEU A 38 -2.19 4.06 -12.48
C LEU A 38 -0.68 4.25 -12.34
N ALA A 39 0.10 3.70 -13.27
CA ALA A 39 1.57 3.84 -13.26
C ALA A 39 2.03 5.31 -13.21
N THR A 40 1.23 6.23 -13.74
CA THR A 40 1.46 7.68 -13.71
C THR A 40 1.33 8.30 -12.32
N GLU A 41 0.61 7.65 -11.40
CA GLU A 41 0.39 8.11 -10.02
C GLU A 41 1.29 7.38 -9.01
N PHE A 42 2.10 6.44 -9.48
CA PHE A 42 2.99 5.68 -8.61
C PHE A 42 4.25 6.48 -8.27
N ASP A 43 4.29 7.02 -7.05
CA ASP A 43 5.48 7.63 -6.48
C ASP A 43 6.10 6.71 -5.40
N PRO A 44 7.21 6.01 -5.70
CA PRO A 44 7.89 5.15 -4.75
C PRO A 44 8.35 5.90 -3.48
N ASN A 45 8.71 7.18 -3.60
CA ASN A 45 9.18 7.97 -2.46
C ASN A 45 8.03 8.35 -1.52
N ALA A 46 6.89 8.78 -2.07
CA ALA A 46 5.70 9.05 -1.26
C ALA A 46 5.21 7.78 -0.54
N LEU A 47 5.23 6.62 -1.22
CA LEU A 47 4.89 5.34 -0.62
C LEU A 47 5.87 4.97 0.50
N ARG A 48 7.18 5.12 0.27
CA ARG A 48 8.21 4.88 1.29
C ARG A 48 8.00 5.73 2.54
N THR A 49 7.73 7.02 2.37
CA THR A 49 7.44 7.93 3.49
C THR A 49 6.17 7.51 4.24
N ARG A 50 5.10 7.17 3.52
CA ARG A 50 3.84 6.71 4.13
C ARG A 50 4.03 5.43 4.94
N TYR A 51 4.72 4.45 4.36
CA TYR A 51 4.99 3.18 5.04
C TYR A 51 5.93 3.36 6.22
N ALA A 52 6.98 4.16 6.10
CA ALA A 52 7.87 4.49 7.21
C ALA A 52 7.11 5.15 8.38
N ALA A 53 6.25 6.13 8.09
CA ALA A 53 5.43 6.78 9.11
C ALA A 53 4.45 5.81 9.79
N THR A 54 3.84 4.92 9.01
CA THR A 54 2.90 3.91 9.52
C THR A 54 3.61 2.88 10.41
N LEU A 55 4.79 2.41 9.99
CA LEU A 55 5.60 1.47 10.77
C LEU A 55 6.11 2.11 12.05
N TRP A 56 6.50 3.38 11.99
CA TRP A 56 6.90 4.15 13.16
C TRP A 56 5.75 4.27 14.17
N ASP A 57 4.57 4.75 13.75
CA ASP A 57 3.38 4.87 14.61
C ASP A 57 2.99 3.53 15.24
N TYR A 58 2.97 2.45 14.46
CA TYR A 58 2.72 1.11 15.00
C TYR A 58 3.76 0.68 16.03
N GLY A 59 5.06 0.89 15.74
CA GLY A 59 6.16 0.56 16.65
C GLY A 59 6.07 1.33 17.97
N THR A 60 5.77 2.63 17.91
CA THR A 60 5.58 3.47 19.09
C THR A 60 4.42 2.97 19.95
N ARG A 61 3.25 2.72 19.35
CA ARG A 61 2.09 2.22 20.11
C ARG A 61 2.33 0.83 20.70
N LYS A 62 3.05 -0.04 19.97
CA LYS A 62 3.43 -1.37 20.46
C LYS A 62 4.33 -1.26 21.70
N GLN A 63 5.27 -0.31 21.71
CA GLN A 63 6.12 -0.02 22.87
C GLN A 63 5.33 0.59 24.03
N GLU A 64 4.45 1.56 23.78
CA GLU A 64 3.63 2.20 24.82
C GLU A 64 2.73 1.20 25.56
N LEU A 65 2.20 0.20 24.83
CA LEU A 65 1.40 -0.88 25.41
C LEU A 65 2.23 -2.03 25.99
N ASN A 66 3.57 -1.95 25.94
CA ASN A 66 4.48 -3.04 26.31
C ASN A 66 4.13 -4.36 25.62
N ALA A 67 3.65 -4.31 24.38
CA ALA A 67 3.24 -5.49 23.64
C ALA A 67 4.46 -6.28 23.13
N HIS A 68 4.62 -7.51 23.61
CA HIS A 68 5.74 -8.38 23.26
C HIS A 68 5.48 -9.18 21.98
N SER A 69 4.22 -9.24 21.55
CA SER A 69 3.77 -9.95 20.35
C SER A 69 2.80 -9.11 19.53
N ASP A 70 2.55 -9.50 18.28
CA ASP A 70 1.53 -8.85 17.44
C ASP A 70 0.09 -9.19 17.86
N VAL A 71 -0.09 -10.26 18.67
CA VAL A 71 -1.38 -10.59 19.29
C VAL A 71 -1.74 -9.58 20.38
N GLU A 72 -0.73 -9.13 21.12
CA GLU A 72 -0.85 -8.12 22.18
C GLU A 72 -0.79 -6.68 21.62
N ALA A 73 -0.29 -6.53 20.39
CA ALA A 73 -0.10 -5.23 19.77
C ALA A 73 -1.42 -4.49 19.51
N PRO A 74 -1.39 -3.15 19.50
CA PRO A 74 -2.57 -2.35 19.19
C PRO A 74 -3.11 -2.67 17.80
N LEU A 75 -4.44 -2.52 17.65
CA LEU A 75 -5.10 -2.67 16.35
C LEU A 75 -4.36 -1.85 15.29
N ARG A 76 -4.18 -2.45 14.11
CA ARG A 76 -3.51 -1.81 12.98
C ARG A 76 -4.15 -0.42 12.76
N PRO A 77 -3.35 0.64 12.61
CA PRO A 77 -3.88 1.98 12.36
C PRO A 77 -4.90 1.94 11.22
N PRO A 78 -6.06 2.62 11.34
CA PRO A 78 -7.01 2.72 10.25
C PRO A 78 -6.30 3.33 9.05
N ARG A 79 -6.30 2.60 7.93
CA ARG A 79 -5.64 3.04 6.70
C ARG A 79 -6.47 4.17 6.10
N GLN A 80 -5.91 5.38 6.03
CA GLN A 80 -6.53 6.47 5.30
C GLN A 80 -6.37 6.20 3.79
N SER A 81 -7.35 5.52 3.18
CA SER A 81 -7.48 5.47 1.73
C SER A 81 -7.92 6.86 1.24
N ARG A 82 -6.98 7.81 1.14
CA ARG A 82 -7.25 9.06 0.41
C ARG A 82 -7.19 8.72 -1.07
N ILE A 83 -8.31 8.25 -1.63
CA ILE A 83 -8.55 8.38 -3.06
C ILE A 83 -9.76 9.29 -3.22
N THR A 84 -9.49 10.52 -3.65
CA THR A 84 -10.47 11.35 -4.33
C THR A 84 -10.78 10.61 -5.63
N SER A 85 -11.93 9.95 -5.72
CA SER A 85 -12.44 9.47 -6.99
C SER A 85 -12.66 10.70 -7.87
N VAL A 86 -11.77 10.97 -8.82
CA VAL A 86 -12.13 11.83 -9.94
C VAL A 86 -13.13 11.00 -10.75
N ALA A 87 -14.41 11.36 -10.62
CA ALA A 87 -15.44 10.83 -11.47
C ALA A 87 -15.17 11.32 -12.89
N GLU A 88 -14.50 10.52 -13.71
CA GLU A 88 -14.64 10.69 -15.15
C GLU A 88 -16.05 10.23 -15.53
N VAL A 89 -16.92 11.22 -15.73
CA VAL A 89 -18.21 11.04 -16.39
C VAL A 89 -17.90 10.73 -17.85
N PHE A 90 -18.10 9.47 -18.25
CA PHE A 90 -18.19 9.14 -19.67
C PHE A 90 -19.59 9.52 -20.14
N ASP A 91 -19.71 10.67 -20.80
CA ASP A 91 -20.88 10.99 -21.62
C ASP A 91 -20.87 10.05 -22.85
N VAL A 92 -21.97 9.33 -23.04
CA VAL A 92 -22.32 8.57 -24.26
C VAL A 92 -23.37 9.34 -25.03
#